data_AF-A0A972BDG7-F1
#
_entry.id   AF-A0A972BDG7-F1
#
_cell.length_a   1.000
_cell.length_b   1.000
_cell.length_c   1.000
_cell.angle_alpha   90.00
_cell.angle_beta   90.00
_cell.angle_gamma   90.00
#
_symmetry.space_group_name_H-M   'P 1'
#
loop_
_entity.id
_entity.type
_entity.pdbx_description
1 polymer ?
#
loop_
_entity_poly.entity_id
_entity_poly.type
_entity_poly.pdbx_seq_one_letter_code
_entity_poly.pdbx_strand_id
1 'polypeptide(L)'
;MNSKAKSKTSFSRSRRAIRLAFIGVTLPLFLAACSTGSGSSGTISLIPAEIAERTQRDGLFTQPLAWERSKPGCKGDCPTLKVDSLIFPGVPILTELVDHALVTLTQIDQRSAPRYSTLAEYEKHFWQTAGPRDSAVLAARVRYGSKYITSIELDAWQYFTGAAHGIPATQFIVWDNASRKVLGMKDLLVPGGYDRYIETLRRAHADWKNTHPDARDNPQNFDRIWPFQPTDNVALTDQGLLVKYDAYEIAPYSSGQPELLIPYTQLSGILKPQYLPE
;
A
#
# COMPACT_ATOMS: atom_id res chain seq x y z
N MET A 1 -35.61 38.68 -47.98
CA MET A 1 -36.13 39.52 -46.89
C MET A 1 -35.23 39.30 -45.68
N ASN A 2 -34.21 40.16 -45.54
CA ASN A 2 -34.11 41.25 -44.54
C ASN A 2 -33.75 40.74 -43.13
N SER A 3 -32.77 41.27 -42.39
CA SER A 3 -31.77 42.30 -42.64
C SER A 3 -30.73 42.30 -41.49
N LYS A 4 -29.55 42.84 -41.80
CA LYS A 4 -28.43 43.37 -40.97
C LYS A 4 -28.92 44.21 -39.75
N ALA A 5 -28.15 44.51 -38.71
CA ALA A 5 -26.88 45.26 -38.62
C ALA A 5 -26.47 45.38 -37.12
N LYS A 6 -25.20 45.18 -36.68
CA LYS A 6 -24.02 46.10 -36.56
C LYS A 6 -24.15 47.34 -35.64
N SER A 7 -23.09 47.52 -34.82
CA SER A 7 -22.36 48.77 -34.43
C SER A 7 -22.33 49.02 -32.91
N LYS A 8 -21.19 48.89 -32.19
CA LYS A 8 -19.97 49.74 -32.07
C LYS A 8 -20.19 51.15 -31.50
N THR A 9 -19.49 51.45 -30.39
CA THR A 9 -18.66 52.63 -30.01
C THR A 9 -18.41 52.60 -28.48
N SER A 10 -17.46 53.26 -27.81
CA SER A 10 -16.03 53.62 -27.96
C SER A 10 -15.77 54.83 -27.03
N PHE A 11 -14.73 54.73 -26.19
CA PHE A 11 -13.88 55.81 -25.62
C PHE A 11 -14.46 56.86 -24.64
N SER A 12 -13.76 57.08 -23.51
CA SER A 12 -12.99 58.32 -23.25
C SER A 12 -12.26 58.32 -21.90
N ARG A 13 -11.08 58.95 -21.87
CA ARG A 13 -10.11 59.18 -20.78
C ARG A 13 -10.39 60.49 -20.03
N SER A 14 -9.91 60.62 -18.78
CA SER A 14 -9.15 61.79 -18.23
C SER A 14 -8.89 61.57 -16.72
N ARG A 15 -7.67 61.34 -16.20
CA ARG A 15 -6.54 62.24 -15.83
C ARG A 15 -6.84 63.39 -14.84
N ARG A 16 -6.14 63.33 -13.68
CA ARG A 16 -5.45 64.37 -12.87
C ARG A 16 -5.64 64.08 -11.37
N ALA A 17 -4.76 64.36 -10.40
CA ALA A 17 -3.33 64.67 -10.30
C ALA A 17 -3.04 64.90 -8.79
N ILE A 18 -1.96 64.30 -8.27
CA ILE A 18 -0.94 64.85 -7.32
C ILE A 18 -1.40 65.36 -5.92
N ARG A 19 -0.80 64.81 -4.84
CA ARG A 19 0.15 65.50 -3.91
C ARG A 19 0.76 64.57 -2.84
N LEU A 20 2.03 64.86 -2.53
CA LEU A 20 3.02 64.19 -1.66
C LEU A 20 2.82 64.42 -0.13
N ALA A 21 3.32 63.47 0.69
CA ALA A 21 4.33 63.63 1.77
C ALA A 21 4.32 62.37 2.69
N PHE A 22 5.40 61.55 2.80
CA PHE A 22 6.52 61.62 3.79
C PHE A 22 6.02 61.62 5.26
N ILE A 23 6.36 60.75 6.23
CA ILE A 23 7.54 59.94 6.64
C ILE A 23 7.07 58.92 7.70
N GLY A 24 7.75 57.77 7.89
CA GLY A 24 7.76 57.11 9.21
C GLY A 24 7.87 55.57 9.28
N VAL A 25 9.09 55.06 9.07
CA VAL A 25 9.75 53.84 9.63
C VAL A 25 8.94 52.96 10.62
N THR A 26 8.81 51.65 10.35
CA THR A 26 9.35 50.51 11.17
C THR A 26 9.00 49.11 10.61
N LEU A 27 10.02 48.24 10.71
CA LEU A 27 10.29 46.81 10.40
C LEU A 27 9.18 45.71 10.62
N PRO A 28 9.41 44.43 10.23
CA PRO A 28 8.86 43.75 9.05
C PRO A 28 7.74 42.74 9.38
N LEU A 29 6.72 42.65 8.52
CA LEU A 29 5.80 41.50 8.49
C LEU A 29 6.24 40.54 7.38
N PHE A 30 6.76 39.38 7.76
CA PHE A 30 6.92 38.23 6.88
C PHE A 30 5.54 37.74 6.43
N LEU A 31 5.13 38.12 5.21
CA LEU A 31 4.04 37.46 4.51
C LEU A 31 4.61 36.20 3.83
N ALA A 32 4.57 35.08 4.55
CA ALA A 32 4.68 33.77 3.93
C ALA A 32 3.39 33.53 3.10
N ALA A 33 3.48 33.74 1.80
CA ALA A 33 2.49 33.27 0.85
C ALA A 33 2.73 31.78 0.58
N CYS A 34 2.22 30.91 1.44
CA CYS A 34 1.98 29.51 1.09
C CYS A 34 0.56 29.40 0.56
N SER A 35 0.42 29.19 -0.75
CA SER A 35 -0.85 28.86 -1.38
C SER A 35 -1.36 27.53 -0.83
N THR A 36 -2.53 27.55 -0.21
CA THR A 36 -3.34 26.40 0.19
C THR A 36 -4.25 25.91 -0.94
N GLY A 37 -4.40 24.57 -1.03
CA GLY A 37 -5.50 23.86 -1.69
C GLY A 37 -5.12 23.25 -3.05
N SER A 38 -5.32 21.96 -3.35
CA SER A 38 -6.24 20.94 -2.85
C SER A 38 -5.65 19.53 -3.12
N GLY A 39 -5.99 18.46 -2.41
CA GLY A 39 -6.97 18.28 -1.34
C GLY A 39 -6.62 17.06 -0.48
N SER A 40 -6.90 17.18 0.82
CA SER A 40 -7.17 16.03 1.65
C SER A 40 -8.64 15.65 1.47
N SER A 41 -8.94 14.36 1.47
CA SER A 41 -9.68 13.72 2.57
C SER A 41 -10.27 12.39 2.12
N GLY A 42 -9.85 11.36 2.82
CA GLY A 42 -10.37 10.00 2.76
C GLY A 42 -9.73 9.17 3.86
N THR A 43 -9.69 9.74 5.07
CA THR A 43 -9.17 9.10 6.28
C THR A 43 -10.12 7.99 6.71
N ILE A 44 -9.78 6.74 6.41
CA ILE A 44 -10.31 5.57 7.13
C ILE A 44 -9.15 4.61 7.37
N SER A 45 -8.45 4.81 8.48
CA SER A 45 -7.83 3.71 9.22
C SER A 45 -7.67 4.17 10.67
N LEU A 46 -8.35 3.48 11.58
CA LEU A 46 -8.28 3.71 13.03
C LEU A 46 -7.20 2.84 13.68
N ILE A 47 -6.05 2.69 13.02
CA ILE A 47 -4.82 2.24 13.65
C ILE A 47 -3.80 3.37 13.48
N PRO A 48 -3.05 3.77 14.52
CA PRO A 48 -2.16 4.93 14.48
C PRO A 48 -1.23 4.91 13.28
N ALA A 49 -0.87 6.10 12.79
CA ALA A 49 0.13 6.32 11.74
C ALA A 49 1.53 5.71 12.03
N GLU A 50 1.70 5.00 13.15
CA GLU A 50 2.90 4.27 13.56
C GLU A 50 3.09 2.92 12.83
N ILE A 51 2.08 2.41 12.12
CA ILE A 51 2.21 1.13 11.39
C ILE A 51 3.03 1.25 10.07
N ALA A 52 3.34 2.47 9.64
CA ALA A 52 4.27 2.71 8.53
C ALA A 52 5.76 2.75 8.96
N GLU A 53 6.05 2.73 10.27
CA GLU A 53 7.42 2.86 10.77
C GLU A 53 7.98 1.47 11.08
N ARG A 54 9.15 1.14 10.53
CA ARG A 54 9.88 -0.10 10.83
C ARG A 54 10.07 -0.19 12.36
N THR A 55 9.36 -1.10 13.01
CA THR A 55 9.27 -1.11 14.48
C THR A 55 10.50 -1.70 15.19
N GLN A 56 11.53 -2.17 14.45
CA GLN A 56 12.84 -2.55 15.02
C GLN A 56 13.99 -2.40 14.00
N ARG A 57 15.18 -1.92 14.46
CA ARG A 57 16.31 -1.50 13.60
C ARG A 57 17.46 -2.51 13.42
N ASP A 58 17.51 -3.57 14.24
CA ASP A 58 18.61 -4.57 14.22
C ASP A 58 18.44 -5.69 13.17
N GLY A 59 17.42 -5.58 12.31
CA GLY A 59 17.23 -6.48 11.18
C GLY A 59 18.24 -6.29 10.05
N LEU A 60 18.12 -7.11 9.01
CA LEU A 60 19.01 -7.12 7.86
C LEU A 60 19.18 -5.72 7.23
N PHE A 61 20.39 -5.40 6.80
CA PHE A 61 20.67 -4.17 6.07
C PHE A 61 19.99 -4.20 4.69
N THR A 62 19.33 -3.09 4.34
CA THR A 62 18.63 -2.92 3.06
C THR A 62 19.15 -1.70 2.29
N GLN A 63 19.02 -1.76 0.97
CA GLN A 63 19.21 -0.62 0.07
C GLN A 63 17.93 -0.41 -0.75
N PRO A 64 17.52 0.84 -1.02
CA PRO A 64 16.33 1.09 -1.82
C PRO A 64 16.57 0.74 -3.30
N LEU A 65 15.57 0.13 -3.93
CA LEU A 65 15.47 -0.04 -5.39
C LEU A 65 14.22 0.69 -5.88
N ALA A 66 14.41 1.92 -6.34
CA ALA A 66 13.31 2.77 -6.81
C ALA A 66 13.52 3.25 -8.24
N TRP A 67 12.52 3.02 -9.09
CA TRP A 67 12.46 3.58 -10.44
C TRP A 67 11.03 3.63 -10.95
N GLU A 68 10.78 4.55 -11.87
CA GLU A 68 9.52 4.67 -12.60
C GLU A 68 9.84 4.87 -14.08
N ARG A 69 9.12 4.14 -14.94
CA ARG A 69 9.35 4.13 -16.38
C ARG A 69 8.03 4.14 -17.13
N SER A 70 8.07 4.74 -18.32
CA SER A 70 7.00 4.61 -19.32
C SER A 70 7.48 3.74 -20.48
N LYS A 71 6.53 3.13 -21.21
CA LYS A 71 6.86 2.29 -22.37
C LYS A 71 7.79 3.01 -23.37
N PRO A 72 8.97 2.45 -23.68
CA PRO A 72 9.92 3.08 -24.59
C PRO A 72 9.30 3.40 -25.96
N GLY A 73 9.57 4.61 -26.48
CA GLY A 73 9.09 5.07 -27.79
C GLY A 73 7.59 5.42 -27.85
N CYS A 74 6.85 5.29 -26.76
CA CYS A 74 5.46 5.70 -26.69
C CYS A 74 5.33 7.24 -26.64
N LYS A 75 4.23 7.77 -27.19
CA LYS A 75 3.87 9.19 -27.14
C LYS A 75 2.43 9.37 -26.64
N GLY A 76 2.21 10.35 -25.77
CA GLY A 76 0.90 10.64 -25.18
C GLY A 76 0.60 9.75 -23.99
N ASP A 77 -0.50 9.02 -24.08
CA ASP A 77 -1.10 8.21 -23.02
C ASP A 77 -0.34 6.88 -22.81
N CYS A 78 0.89 6.97 -22.32
CA CYS A 78 1.79 5.83 -22.19
C CYS A 78 1.55 5.03 -20.92
N PRO A 79 1.63 3.69 -20.97
CA PRO A 79 1.59 2.90 -19.76
C PRO A 79 2.83 3.13 -18.90
N THR A 80 2.65 3.02 -17.59
CA THR A 80 3.70 3.28 -16.59
C THR A 80 3.96 2.05 -15.70
N LEU A 81 5.21 1.84 -15.37
CA LEU A 81 5.65 0.81 -14.43
C LEU A 81 6.52 1.47 -13.37
N LYS A 82 6.13 1.35 -12.12
CA LYS A 82 6.87 1.85 -10.97
C LYS A 82 7.28 0.68 -10.08
N VAL A 83 8.54 0.69 -9.64
CA VAL A 83 9.07 -0.22 -8.64
C VAL A 83 9.65 0.62 -7.50
N ASP A 84 9.24 0.30 -6.28
CA ASP A 84 9.71 0.89 -5.02
C ASP A 84 9.99 -0.23 -4.02
N SER A 85 11.08 -0.96 -4.26
CA SER A 85 11.44 -2.20 -3.58
C SER A 85 12.73 -2.06 -2.76
N LEU A 86 13.23 -3.18 -2.24
CA LEU A 86 14.39 -3.26 -1.37
C LEU A 86 15.35 -4.34 -1.87
N ILE A 87 16.65 -4.02 -1.81
CA ILE A 87 17.75 -4.95 -1.99
C ILE A 87 18.28 -5.32 -0.62
N PHE A 88 18.65 -6.59 -0.43
CA PHE A 88 19.31 -7.13 0.77
C PHE A 88 20.73 -7.57 0.40
N PRO A 89 21.74 -6.66 0.38
CA PRO A 89 23.08 -6.98 -0.14
C PRO A 89 23.78 -8.12 0.60
N GLY A 90 23.55 -8.23 1.92
CA GLY A 90 24.10 -9.31 2.74
C GLY A 90 23.37 -10.65 2.60
N VAL A 91 22.21 -10.66 1.95
CA VAL A 91 21.37 -11.85 1.75
C VAL A 91 20.78 -11.83 0.32
N PRO A 92 21.59 -12.04 -0.73
CA PRO A 92 21.13 -11.92 -2.12
C PRO A 92 19.92 -12.78 -2.47
N ILE A 93 19.84 -14.00 -1.91
CA ILE A 93 18.69 -14.90 -2.08
C ILE A 93 17.36 -14.29 -1.62
N LEU A 94 17.37 -13.44 -0.59
CA LEU A 94 16.18 -12.73 -0.14
C LEU A 94 15.79 -11.62 -1.12
N THR A 95 16.76 -10.99 -1.79
CA THR A 95 16.48 -10.02 -2.86
C THR A 95 15.80 -10.72 -4.04
N GLU A 96 16.34 -11.85 -4.49
CA GLU A 96 15.76 -12.64 -5.58
C GLU A 96 14.34 -13.13 -5.23
N LEU A 97 14.14 -13.55 -3.98
CA LEU A 97 12.83 -13.96 -3.50
C LEU A 97 11.82 -12.80 -3.50
N VAL A 98 12.23 -11.61 -3.01
CA VAL A 98 11.38 -10.42 -3.02
C VAL A 98 10.98 -10.06 -4.44
N ASP A 99 11.93 -10.04 -5.38
CA ASP A 99 11.65 -9.76 -6.80
C ASP A 99 10.67 -10.77 -7.40
N HIS A 100 10.90 -12.07 -7.17
CA HIS A 100 10.03 -13.14 -7.65
C HIS A 100 8.61 -13.04 -7.06
N ALA A 101 8.51 -12.80 -5.75
CA ALA A 101 7.23 -12.71 -5.06
C ALA A 101 6.44 -11.47 -5.52
N LEU A 102 7.09 -10.31 -5.69
CA LEU A 102 6.46 -9.11 -6.22
C LEU A 102 5.84 -9.34 -7.59
N VAL A 103 6.59 -9.94 -8.53
CA VAL A 103 6.02 -10.19 -9.86
C VAL A 103 4.93 -11.25 -9.82
N THR A 104 4.99 -12.22 -8.91
CA THR A 104 3.90 -13.19 -8.72
C THR A 104 2.59 -12.50 -8.35
N LEU A 105 2.62 -11.42 -7.56
CA LEU A 105 1.42 -10.64 -7.21
C LEU A 105 0.76 -9.94 -8.41
N THR A 106 1.46 -9.76 -9.52
CA THR A 106 0.91 -9.16 -10.75
C THR A 106 0.15 -10.15 -11.64
N GLN A 107 0.11 -11.43 -11.25
CA GLN A 107 -0.57 -12.49 -11.99
C GLN A 107 -2.01 -12.65 -11.48
N ILE A 108 -2.95 -12.02 -12.18
CA ILE A 108 -4.39 -12.03 -11.85
C ILE A 108 -5.01 -13.45 -11.96
N ASP A 109 -4.45 -14.31 -12.82
CA ASP A 109 -4.80 -15.73 -12.89
C ASP A 109 -3.59 -16.60 -12.53
N GLN A 110 -3.55 -17.04 -11.27
CA GLN A 110 -2.49 -17.91 -10.74
C GLN A 110 -2.68 -19.39 -11.08
N ARG A 111 -3.75 -19.78 -11.82
CA ARG A 111 -3.97 -21.17 -12.21
C ARG A 111 -3.10 -21.59 -13.40
N SER A 112 -2.60 -20.61 -14.15
CA SER A 112 -1.72 -20.80 -15.29
C SER A 112 -0.25 -20.79 -14.86
N ALA A 113 0.63 -21.40 -15.65
CA ALA A 113 2.07 -21.33 -15.40
C ALA A 113 2.54 -19.86 -15.36
N PRO A 114 3.46 -19.49 -14.46
CA PRO A 114 3.97 -18.13 -14.37
C PRO A 114 4.53 -17.63 -15.69
N ARG A 115 4.10 -16.43 -16.12
CA ARG A 115 4.53 -15.83 -17.40
C ARG A 115 5.91 -15.18 -17.32
N TYR A 116 6.37 -14.90 -16.12
CA TYR A 116 7.62 -14.24 -15.78
C TYR A 116 7.94 -14.56 -14.32
N SER A 117 9.22 -14.53 -13.97
CA SER A 117 9.73 -14.91 -12.64
C SER A 117 10.63 -13.83 -12.03
N THR A 118 10.99 -12.80 -12.79
CA THR A 118 11.83 -11.68 -12.34
C THR A 118 11.22 -10.34 -12.74
N LEU A 119 11.64 -9.26 -12.06
CA LEU A 119 11.24 -7.89 -12.41
C LEU A 119 11.58 -7.53 -13.87
N ALA A 120 12.73 -7.97 -14.38
CA ALA A 120 13.15 -7.69 -15.76
C ALA A 120 12.27 -8.43 -16.79
N GLU A 121 11.90 -9.68 -16.52
CA GLU A 121 10.96 -10.43 -17.36
C GLU A 121 9.56 -9.83 -17.32
N TYR A 122 9.11 -9.42 -16.14
CA TYR A 122 7.82 -8.73 -15.98
C TYR A 122 7.79 -7.40 -16.73
N GLU A 123 8.83 -6.57 -16.61
CA GLU A 123 8.94 -5.30 -17.34
C GLU A 123 8.81 -5.54 -18.86
N LYS A 124 9.56 -6.51 -19.40
CA LYS A 124 9.48 -6.87 -20.81
C LYS A 124 8.07 -7.32 -21.20
N HIS A 125 7.43 -8.16 -20.38
CA HIS A 125 6.07 -8.63 -20.63
C HIS A 125 5.06 -7.49 -20.58
N PHE A 126 5.12 -6.63 -19.55
CA PHE A 126 4.25 -5.48 -19.38
C PHE A 126 4.32 -4.54 -20.59
N TRP A 127 5.51 -4.25 -21.12
CA TRP A 127 5.64 -3.45 -22.34
C TRP A 127 5.04 -4.10 -23.59
N GLN A 128 4.97 -5.42 -23.66
CA GLN A 128 4.37 -6.14 -24.79
C GLN A 128 2.84 -6.14 -24.73
N THR A 129 2.25 -6.14 -23.53
CA THR A 129 0.81 -6.37 -23.34
C THR A 129 0.03 -5.14 -22.88
N ALA A 130 0.68 -4.16 -22.24
CA ALA A 130 0.02 -2.99 -21.69
C ALA A 130 -0.61 -2.09 -22.77
N GLY A 131 -1.85 -1.70 -22.53
CA GLY A 131 -2.59 -0.69 -23.28
C GLY A 131 -2.21 0.75 -22.88
N PRO A 132 -2.74 1.75 -23.61
CA PRO A 132 -2.48 3.16 -23.31
C PRO A 132 -3.05 3.57 -21.94
N ARG A 133 -2.24 4.14 -21.03
CA ARG A 133 -2.56 4.50 -19.62
C ARG A 133 -2.65 3.35 -18.62
N ASP A 134 -2.33 2.11 -19.02
CA ASP A 134 -2.20 1.03 -18.04
C ASP A 134 -1.06 1.37 -17.07
N SER A 135 -1.22 1.02 -15.80
CA SER A 135 -0.16 1.25 -14.82
C SER A 135 0.01 0.07 -13.89
N ALA A 136 1.26 -0.17 -13.50
CA ALA A 136 1.60 -1.15 -12.49
C ALA A 136 2.57 -0.53 -11.48
N VAL A 137 2.33 -0.78 -10.20
CA VAL A 137 3.19 -0.39 -9.09
C VAL A 137 3.53 -1.64 -8.31
N LEU A 138 4.82 -1.87 -8.06
CA LEU A 138 5.31 -2.92 -7.17
C LEU A 138 6.11 -2.29 -6.05
N ALA A 139 5.85 -2.67 -4.81
CA ALA A 139 6.55 -2.12 -3.66
C ALA A 139 6.88 -3.18 -2.62
N ALA A 140 8.05 -3.07 -1.98
CA ALA A 140 8.43 -3.89 -0.85
C ALA A 140 8.84 -3.02 0.34
N ARG A 141 8.37 -3.37 1.55
CA ARG A 141 8.68 -2.64 2.79
C ARG A 141 9.00 -3.60 3.91
N VAL A 142 10.03 -3.31 4.70
CA VAL A 142 10.26 -4.05 5.96
C VAL A 142 9.27 -3.53 7.00
N ARG A 143 8.33 -4.39 7.42
CA ARG A 143 7.38 -4.10 8.50
C ARG A 143 7.98 -4.34 9.87
N TYR A 144 8.87 -5.33 9.97
CA TYR A 144 9.55 -5.67 11.21
C TYR A 144 10.92 -6.25 10.93
N GLY A 145 11.92 -5.92 11.75
CA GLY A 145 13.27 -6.43 11.57
C GLY A 145 14.03 -6.51 12.89
N SER A 146 14.26 -7.73 13.37
CA SER A 146 15.07 -8.04 14.55
C SER A 146 16.34 -8.78 14.17
N LYS A 147 17.17 -9.11 15.15
CA LYS A 147 18.31 -10.02 14.95
C LYS A 147 17.89 -11.35 14.31
N TYR A 148 16.70 -11.85 14.63
CA TYR A 148 16.25 -13.20 14.25
C TYR A 148 15.28 -13.22 13.07
N ILE A 149 14.38 -12.23 12.96
CA ILE A 149 13.29 -12.21 11.98
C ILE A 149 13.31 -10.93 11.17
N THR A 150 13.02 -11.04 9.88
CA THR A 150 12.68 -9.91 9.00
C THR A 150 11.32 -10.16 8.36
N SER A 151 10.31 -9.35 8.69
CA SER A 151 8.99 -9.38 8.05
C SER A 151 8.91 -8.32 6.96
N ILE A 152 8.58 -8.73 5.75
CA ILE A 152 8.53 -7.88 4.56
C ILE A 152 7.10 -7.90 4.01
N GLU A 153 6.53 -6.73 3.79
CA GLU A 153 5.30 -6.55 3.02
C GLU A 153 5.63 -6.33 1.56
N LEU A 154 4.91 -7.04 0.70
CA LEU A 154 4.99 -6.91 -0.74
C LEU A 154 3.63 -6.45 -1.26
N ASP A 155 3.61 -5.36 -2.02
CA ASP A 155 2.41 -4.83 -2.65
C ASP A 155 2.58 -4.84 -4.16
N ALA A 156 1.51 -5.24 -4.86
CA ALA A 156 1.31 -4.93 -6.26
C ALA A 156 0.00 -4.17 -6.44
N TRP A 157 -0.02 -3.21 -7.34
CA TRP A 157 -1.22 -2.53 -7.77
C TRP A 157 -1.23 -2.38 -9.29
N GLN A 158 -2.28 -2.85 -9.93
CA GLN A 158 -2.42 -2.78 -11.39
C GLN A 158 -3.69 -2.03 -11.78
N TYR A 159 -3.58 -1.09 -12.71
CA TYR A 159 -4.72 -0.46 -13.35
C TYR A 159 -4.71 -0.74 -14.85
N PHE A 160 -5.84 -1.23 -15.34
CA PHE A 160 -6.07 -1.44 -16.76
C PHE A 160 -6.99 -0.35 -17.27
N THR A 161 -6.66 0.17 -18.43
CA THR A 161 -7.36 1.32 -18.99
C THR A 161 -8.82 1.01 -19.25
N GLY A 162 -9.69 1.86 -18.67
CA GLY A 162 -11.13 1.67 -18.72
C GLY A 162 -11.69 0.83 -17.57
N ALA A 163 -10.84 0.29 -16.69
CA ALA A 163 -11.29 -0.28 -15.43
C ALA A 163 -11.83 0.81 -14.49
N ALA A 164 -12.78 0.44 -13.63
CA ALA A 164 -13.37 1.34 -12.64
C ALA A 164 -12.36 1.77 -11.56
N HIS A 165 -11.44 0.87 -11.19
CA HIS A 165 -10.37 1.08 -10.22
C HIS A 165 -9.22 0.11 -10.51
N GLY A 166 -8.11 0.25 -9.79
CA GLY A 166 -7.01 -0.70 -9.85
C GLY A 166 -7.25 -1.94 -9.00
N ILE A 167 -6.35 -2.91 -9.13
CA ILE A 167 -6.39 -4.21 -8.49
C ILE A 167 -5.17 -4.27 -7.57
N PRO A 168 -5.34 -4.09 -6.25
CA PRO A 168 -4.29 -4.31 -5.28
C PRO A 168 -4.12 -5.82 -5.00
N ALA A 169 -2.90 -6.20 -4.65
CA ALA A 169 -2.58 -7.49 -4.07
C ALA A 169 -1.46 -7.30 -3.05
N THR A 170 -1.55 -7.93 -1.87
CA THR A 170 -0.50 -7.86 -0.86
C THR A 170 -0.14 -9.25 -0.33
N GLN A 171 1.16 -9.47 -0.12
CA GLN A 171 1.67 -10.67 0.53
C GLN A 171 2.78 -10.33 1.52
N PHE A 172 2.80 -11.00 2.66
CA PHE A 172 3.92 -10.96 3.58
C PHE A 172 4.94 -12.08 3.32
N ILE A 173 6.22 -11.76 3.50
CA ILE A 173 7.30 -12.72 3.70
C ILE A 173 7.77 -12.60 5.15
N VAL A 174 7.77 -13.70 5.89
CA VAL A 174 8.44 -13.79 7.19
C VAL A 174 9.74 -14.55 6.99
N TRP A 175 10.87 -13.87 7.13
CA TRP A 175 12.21 -14.42 6.89
C TRP A 175 12.95 -14.65 8.20
N ASP A 176 13.46 -15.87 8.39
CA ASP A 176 14.39 -16.19 9.47
C ASP A 176 15.82 -15.85 9.05
N ASN A 177 16.43 -14.90 9.75
CA ASN A 177 17.73 -14.33 9.39
C ASN A 177 18.88 -15.35 9.55
N ALA A 178 18.77 -16.27 10.51
CA ALA A 178 19.83 -17.21 10.84
C ALA A 178 19.83 -18.43 9.90
N SER A 179 18.66 -19.05 9.73
CA SER A 179 18.46 -20.21 8.87
C SER A 179 18.29 -19.85 7.39
N ARG A 180 18.10 -18.56 7.07
CA ARG A 180 17.89 -18.04 5.71
C ARG A 180 16.71 -18.73 5.02
N LYS A 181 15.57 -18.76 5.71
CA LYS A 181 14.37 -19.49 5.30
C LYS A 181 13.13 -18.61 5.42
N VAL A 182 12.20 -18.73 4.46
CA VAL A 182 10.83 -18.24 4.61
C VAL A 182 10.07 -19.13 5.59
N LEU A 183 9.45 -18.51 6.58
CA LEU A 183 8.63 -19.16 7.58
C LEU A 183 7.16 -19.12 7.17
N GLY A 184 6.54 -20.29 7.00
CA GLY A 184 5.08 -20.41 6.87
C GLY A 184 4.41 -20.66 8.22
N MET A 185 3.07 -20.77 8.25
CA MET A 185 2.32 -21.03 9.48
C MET A 185 2.78 -22.30 10.22
N LYS A 186 3.17 -23.36 9.50
CA LYS A 186 3.72 -24.59 10.11
C LYS A 186 5.07 -24.37 10.81
N ASP A 187 5.84 -23.38 10.36
CA ASP A 187 7.11 -23.02 10.99
C ASP A 187 6.89 -22.13 12.21
N LEU A 188 5.88 -21.25 12.18
CA LEU A 188 5.57 -20.27 13.23
C LEU A 188 4.78 -20.87 14.41
N LEU A 189 3.87 -21.80 14.13
CA LEU A 189 2.95 -22.35 15.13
C LEU A 189 3.49 -23.59 15.84
N VAL A 190 3.10 -23.80 17.09
CA VAL A 190 3.32 -25.07 17.79
C VAL A 190 2.60 -26.21 17.05
N PRO A 191 3.03 -27.49 17.20
CA PRO A 191 2.32 -28.62 16.62
C PRO A 191 0.82 -28.61 16.99
N GLY A 192 -0.06 -28.72 15.97
CA GLY A 192 -1.52 -28.62 16.16
C GLY A 192 -2.03 -27.22 16.53
N GLY A 193 -1.21 -26.16 16.39
CA GLY A 193 -1.59 -24.79 16.72
C GLY A 193 -2.51 -24.11 15.70
N TYR A 194 -2.67 -24.67 14.49
CA TYR A 194 -3.38 -24.02 13.38
C TYR A 194 -4.86 -23.76 13.68
N ASP A 195 -5.60 -24.73 14.21
CA ASP A 195 -7.01 -24.55 14.54
C ASP A 195 -7.21 -23.47 15.61
N ARG A 196 -6.29 -23.40 16.58
CA ARG A 196 -6.28 -22.36 17.62
C ARG A 196 -5.93 -20.99 17.05
N TYR A 197 -5.02 -20.93 16.07
CA TYR A 197 -4.75 -19.71 15.30
C TYR A 197 -6.01 -19.23 14.57
N ILE A 198 -6.69 -20.10 13.81
CA ILE A 198 -7.91 -19.73 13.07
C ILE A 198 -9.02 -19.25 14.01
N GLU A 199 -9.20 -19.90 15.15
CA GLU A 199 -10.17 -19.48 16.17
C GLU A 199 -9.80 -18.12 16.80
N THR A 200 -8.50 -17.86 16.97
CA THR A 200 -8.02 -16.54 17.44
C THR A 200 -8.21 -15.46 16.39
N LEU A 201 -7.93 -15.76 15.11
CA LEU A 201 -8.15 -14.85 14.00
C LEU A 201 -9.63 -14.54 13.82
N ARG A 202 -10.52 -15.51 14.03
CA ARG A 202 -11.98 -15.30 14.00
C ARG A 202 -12.44 -14.30 15.06
N ARG A 203 -11.85 -14.35 16.26
CA ARG A 203 -12.09 -13.33 17.31
C ARG A 203 -11.55 -11.96 16.90
N ALA A 204 -10.32 -11.90 16.40
CA ALA A 204 -9.76 -10.65 15.88
C ALA A 204 -10.61 -10.03 14.75
N HIS A 205 -11.23 -10.86 13.91
CA HIS A 205 -12.17 -10.41 12.89
C HIS A 205 -13.47 -9.86 13.49
N ALA A 206 -14.01 -10.50 14.53
CA ALA A 206 -15.16 -9.97 15.26
C ALA A 206 -14.84 -8.61 15.90
N ASP A 207 -13.66 -8.46 16.51
CA ASP A 207 -13.19 -7.21 17.09
C ASP A 207 -13.01 -6.12 16.02
N TRP A 208 -12.40 -6.47 14.88
CA TRP A 208 -12.24 -5.55 13.75
C TRP A 208 -13.60 -5.03 13.24
N LYS A 209 -14.60 -5.91 13.07
CA LYS A 209 -15.96 -5.50 12.67
C LYS A 209 -16.61 -4.51 13.64
N ASN A 210 -16.34 -4.64 14.95
CA ASN A 210 -16.85 -3.71 15.95
C ASN A 210 -16.29 -2.28 15.80
N THR A 211 -15.22 -2.11 15.03
CA THR A 211 -14.64 -0.81 14.67
C THR A 211 -15.06 -0.33 13.27
N HIS A 212 -15.62 -1.20 12.43
CA HIS A 212 -15.94 -0.92 11.04
C HIS A 212 -17.37 -0.36 10.87
N PRO A 213 -17.56 0.86 10.34
CA PRO A 213 -18.87 1.52 10.29
C PRO A 213 -19.97 0.68 9.60
N ASP A 214 -19.69 0.13 8.42
CA ASP A 214 -20.67 -0.63 7.65
C ASP A 214 -21.08 -1.93 8.36
N ALA A 215 -20.13 -2.54 9.08
CA ALA A 215 -20.39 -3.75 9.87
C ALA A 215 -21.20 -3.43 11.12
N ARG A 216 -21.06 -2.23 11.70
CA ARG A 216 -21.86 -1.79 12.86
C ARG A 216 -23.28 -1.38 12.47
N ASP A 217 -23.45 -0.77 11.30
CA ASP A 217 -24.75 -0.30 10.82
C ASP A 217 -25.70 -1.46 10.50
N ASN A 218 -25.19 -2.49 9.81
CA ASN A 218 -25.98 -3.69 9.50
C ASN A 218 -25.15 -4.99 9.64
N PRO A 219 -24.93 -5.47 10.88
CA PRO A 219 -24.06 -6.62 11.14
C PRO A 219 -24.49 -7.90 10.41
N GLN A 220 -25.79 -8.18 10.36
CA GLN A 220 -26.30 -9.41 9.74
C GLN A 220 -26.08 -9.40 8.23
N ASN A 221 -26.30 -8.26 7.56
CA ASN A 221 -26.04 -8.16 6.14
C ASN A 221 -24.55 -8.14 5.84
N PHE A 222 -23.74 -7.46 6.65
CA PHE A 222 -22.29 -7.46 6.50
C PHE A 222 -21.74 -8.89 6.60
N ASP A 223 -22.12 -9.66 7.62
CA ASP A 223 -21.65 -11.03 7.81
C ASP A 223 -22.11 -11.99 6.72
N ARG A 224 -23.27 -11.73 6.11
CA ARG A 224 -23.77 -12.50 4.97
C ARG A 224 -22.95 -12.25 3.70
N ILE A 225 -22.52 -11.01 3.47
CA ILE A 225 -21.77 -10.63 2.25
C ILE A 225 -20.27 -10.85 2.43
N TRP A 226 -19.76 -10.57 3.62
CA TRP A 226 -18.35 -10.60 3.99
C TRP A 226 -18.11 -11.52 5.20
N PRO A 227 -18.35 -12.83 5.06
CA PRO A 227 -18.07 -13.77 6.14
C PRO A 227 -16.57 -13.87 6.41
N PHE A 228 -16.23 -14.26 7.62
CA PHE A 228 -14.85 -14.57 8.01
C PHE A 228 -14.15 -15.49 6.99
N GLN A 229 -12.96 -15.09 6.54
CA GLN A 229 -12.09 -15.90 5.70
C GLN A 229 -10.81 -16.30 6.47
N PRO A 230 -10.41 -17.59 6.47
CA PRO A 230 -9.08 -17.97 6.95
C PRO A 230 -8.01 -17.48 5.97
N THR A 231 -6.85 -17.10 6.48
CA THR A 231 -5.71 -16.70 5.64
C THR A 231 -4.40 -17.03 6.36
N ASP A 232 -3.34 -17.25 5.57
CA ASP A 232 -1.96 -17.42 6.04
C ASP A 232 -1.09 -16.19 5.73
N ASN A 233 -1.69 -15.11 5.21
CA ASN A 233 -1.00 -13.87 4.88
C ASN A 233 -0.70 -13.06 6.16
N VAL A 234 0.36 -13.45 6.83
CA VAL A 234 0.72 -12.91 8.15
C VAL A 234 2.16 -12.40 8.23
N ALA A 235 2.39 -11.44 9.12
CA ALA A 235 3.71 -10.95 9.49
C ALA A 235 3.87 -10.91 11.02
N LEU A 236 5.05 -11.27 11.51
CA LEU A 236 5.43 -10.97 12.89
C LEU A 236 5.80 -9.48 12.99
N THR A 237 5.31 -8.83 14.05
CA THR A 237 5.62 -7.44 14.40
C THR A 237 6.04 -7.36 15.88
N ASP A 238 6.32 -6.16 16.37
CA ASP A 238 6.52 -5.89 17.80
C ASP A 238 5.23 -6.04 18.63
N GLN A 239 4.06 -5.79 18.02
CA GLN A 239 2.78 -5.82 18.73
C GLN A 239 2.10 -7.20 18.71
N GLY A 240 2.43 -8.04 17.73
CA GLY A 240 1.81 -9.35 17.55
C GLY A 240 1.91 -9.89 16.13
N LEU A 241 0.99 -10.80 15.80
CA LEU A 241 0.83 -11.33 14.46
C LEU A 241 -0.13 -10.43 13.67
N LEU A 242 0.41 -9.70 12.71
CA LEU A 242 -0.36 -8.90 11.77
C LEU A 242 -0.89 -9.82 10.67
N VAL A 243 -2.18 -9.74 10.37
CA VAL A 243 -2.86 -10.49 9.32
C VAL A 243 -3.46 -9.50 8.33
N LYS A 244 -3.23 -9.70 7.03
CA LYS A 244 -3.72 -8.80 5.99
C LYS A 244 -4.57 -9.54 4.97
N TYR A 245 -5.68 -8.92 4.60
CA TYR A 245 -6.63 -9.41 3.62
C TYR A 245 -6.55 -8.59 2.34
N ASP A 246 -6.74 -9.24 1.20
CA ASP A 246 -6.89 -8.53 -0.06
C ASP A 246 -8.22 -7.77 -0.13
N ALA A 247 -8.30 -6.80 -1.04
CA ALA A 247 -9.54 -6.08 -1.28
C ALA A 247 -10.64 -7.06 -1.70
N TYR A 248 -11.87 -6.85 -1.21
CA TYR A 248 -13.01 -7.74 -1.40
C TYR A 248 -12.98 -9.09 -0.67
N GLU A 249 -11.98 -9.41 0.16
CA GLU A 249 -12.00 -10.69 0.88
C GLU A 249 -12.99 -10.70 2.06
N ILE A 250 -12.91 -9.67 2.93
CA ILE A 250 -13.74 -9.57 4.14
C ILE A 250 -14.45 -8.21 4.27
N ALA A 251 -14.39 -7.37 3.24
CA ALA A 251 -14.97 -6.03 3.23
C ALA A 251 -15.06 -5.50 1.79
N PRO A 252 -15.92 -4.51 1.49
CA PRO A 252 -15.97 -3.90 0.16
C PRO A 252 -14.66 -3.16 -0.15
N TYR A 253 -14.34 -2.96 -1.44
CA TYR A 253 -13.11 -2.28 -1.90
C TYR A 253 -12.88 -0.90 -1.30
N SER A 254 -13.94 -0.16 -0.95
CA SER A 254 -13.84 1.13 -0.25
C SER A 254 -13.13 1.03 1.11
N SER A 255 -13.02 -0.17 1.68
CA SER A 255 -12.31 -0.47 2.93
C SER A 255 -10.81 -0.74 2.71
N GLY A 256 -10.34 -0.71 1.46
CA GLY A 256 -8.96 -1.05 1.12
C GLY A 256 -8.64 -2.52 1.36
N GLN A 257 -7.46 -2.79 1.92
CA GLN A 257 -6.96 -4.11 2.31
C GLN A 257 -6.95 -4.22 3.84
N PRO A 258 -7.94 -4.88 4.46
CA PRO A 258 -8.06 -4.93 5.91
C PRO A 258 -6.84 -5.54 6.60
N GLU A 259 -6.42 -4.91 7.69
CA GLU A 259 -5.37 -5.40 8.59
C GLU A 259 -5.96 -5.73 9.96
N LEU A 260 -5.69 -6.95 10.46
CA LEU A 260 -6.09 -7.45 11.76
C LEU A 260 -4.83 -7.76 12.56
N LEU A 261 -4.71 -7.21 13.77
CA LEU A 261 -3.63 -7.52 14.68
C LEU A 261 -4.09 -8.53 15.73
N ILE A 262 -3.37 -9.65 15.87
CA ILE A 262 -3.52 -10.57 16.99
C ILE A 262 -2.37 -10.31 17.99
N PRO A 263 -2.65 -9.73 19.17
CA PRO A 263 -1.61 -9.45 20.16
C PRO A 263 -0.93 -10.74 20.66
N TYR A 264 0.35 -10.66 21.01
CA TYR A 264 1.11 -11.81 21.54
C TYR A 264 0.48 -12.48 22.76
N THR A 265 -0.24 -11.71 23.60
CA THR A 265 -0.98 -12.23 24.75
C THR A 265 -2.05 -13.26 24.36
N GLN A 266 -2.60 -13.17 23.15
CA GLN A 266 -3.57 -14.13 22.61
C GLN A 266 -2.91 -15.29 21.84
N LEU A 267 -1.60 -15.22 21.60
CA LEU A 267 -0.82 -16.20 20.83
C LEU A 267 0.00 -17.13 21.73
N SER A 268 -0.08 -16.96 23.05
CA SER A 268 0.58 -17.84 24.01
C SER A 268 0.09 -19.29 23.86
N GLY A 269 1.04 -20.22 23.70
CA GLY A 269 0.75 -21.62 23.41
C GLY A 269 0.21 -21.91 22.00
N ILE A 270 0.15 -20.90 21.12
CA ILE A 270 -0.20 -21.01 19.69
C ILE A 270 1.05 -20.78 18.83
N LEU A 271 1.75 -19.67 19.01
CA LEU A 271 3.06 -19.43 18.41
C LEU A 271 4.14 -20.20 19.15
N LYS A 272 5.18 -20.62 18.43
CA LYS A 272 6.37 -21.20 19.07
C LYS A 272 7.06 -20.14 19.94
N PRO A 273 7.55 -20.49 21.15
CA PRO A 273 8.07 -19.53 22.11
C PRO A 273 9.19 -18.62 21.58
N GLN A 274 10.04 -19.11 20.67
CA GLN A 274 11.14 -18.31 20.12
C GLN A 274 10.71 -17.13 19.23
N TYR A 275 9.42 -17.05 18.86
CA TYR A 275 8.86 -15.94 18.07
C TYR A 275 7.99 -15.01 18.92
N LEU A 276 7.90 -15.25 20.23
CA LEU A 276 7.31 -14.30 21.16
C LEU A 276 8.40 -13.30 21.58
N PRO A 277 8.04 -12.03 21.84
CA PRO A 277 8.97 -11.08 22.45
C PRO A 277 9.41 -11.58 23.83
N GLU A 278 10.65 -11.23 24.22
CA GLU A 278 11.21 -11.54 25.55
C GLU A 278 10.43 -10.89 26.70
#